data_AF-A0A2T2VI08-F1
#
_entry.id   AF-A0A2T2VI08-F1
#
_cell.length_a   1.000
_cell.length_b   1.000
_cell.length_c   1.000
_cell.angle_alpha   90.00
_cell.angle_beta   90.00
_cell.angle_gamma   90.00
#
_symmetry.space_group_name_H-M   'P 1'
#
loop_
_entity.id
_entity.type
_entity.pdbx_description
1 polymer ?
#
loop_
_entity_poly.entity_id
_entity_poly.type
_entity_poly.pdbx_seq_one_letter_code
_entity_poly.pdbx_strand_id
1 'polypeptide(L)'
;MPVRSINFIPLKTIAIARFLQTITNPLKITTMKIRFLSLAMLFTIVLAGCNSKEEARQTIQQAEKELYGKNDQMDFKEKKVDKAIDAYQSFAENYQNDSLAPEYLFKAADLYRLKEEPKKALDIYQKIRDDHPDFRKAPHCLFLQGFVYENEIGNMDKAKTKYQAFIDKYPEHDLANDARFSLKNLGKSPEDIIDQFEKSEQEAKATSQKQESKQN
;
A
#
# COMPACT_ATOMS: atom_id res chain seq x y z
N MET A 1 -32.12 -84.62 26.91
CA MET A 1 -31.43 -83.44 26.35
C MET A 1 -32.06 -82.18 26.96
N PRO A 2 -31.36 -81.38 27.77
CA PRO A 2 -31.92 -80.12 28.25
C PRO A 2 -31.58 -78.99 27.28
N VAL A 3 -32.62 -78.31 26.80
CA VAL A 3 -32.52 -77.12 25.96
C VAL A 3 -32.07 -75.96 26.86
N ARG A 4 -30.87 -75.41 26.61
CA ARG A 4 -30.38 -74.20 27.30
C ARG A 4 -31.21 -73.01 26.84
N SER A 5 -31.92 -72.37 27.76
CA SER A 5 -32.60 -71.10 27.56
C SER A 5 -31.58 -69.99 27.25
N ILE A 6 -31.73 -69.37 26.08
CA ILE A 6 -30.93 -68.20 25.68
C ILE A 6 -31.61 -66.97 26.30
N ASN A 7 -30.98 -66.38 27.31
CA ASN A 7 -31.43 -65.12 27.91
C ASN A 7 -31.22 -63.98 26.89
N PHE A 8 -32.32 -63.46 26.35
CA PHE A 8 -32.33 -62.32 25.44
C PHE A 8 -32.12 -61.02 26.23
N ILE A 9 -30.91 -60.45 26.16
CA ILE A 9 -30.63 -59.13 26.73
C ILE A 9 -31.20 -58.06 25.78
N PRO A 10 -32.11 -57.17 26.22
CA PRO A 10 -32.76 -56.24 25.32
C PRO A 10 -31.76 -55.23 24.73
N LEU A 11 -31.81 -55.03 23.40
CA LEU A 11 -30.93 -54.10 22.66
C LEU A 11 -30.93 -52.66 23.22
N LYS A 12 -32.03 -52.22 23.85
CA LYS A 12 -32.13 -50.90 24.48
C LYS A 12 -31.13 -50.71 25.63
N THR A 13 -30.77 -51.77 26.35
CA THR A 13 -29.84 -51.70 27.49
C THR A 13 -28.39 -51.53 27.03
N ILE A 14 -28.02 -52.11 25.88
CA ILE A 14 -26.66 -51.99 25.30
C ILE A 14 -26.41 -50.58 24.75
N ALA A 15 -27.43 -49.97 24.12
CA ALA A 15 -27.34 -48.61 23.59
C ALA A 15 -27.13 -47.56 24.71
N ILE A 16 -27.84 -47.71 25.83
CA ILE A 16 -27.69 -46.83 27.00
C ILE A 16 -26.31 -47.01 27.64
N ALA A 17 -25.79 -48.24 27.74
CA ALA A 17 -24.46 -48.50 28.30
C ALA A 17 -23.31 -47.89 27.47
N ARG A 18 -23.39 -47.97 26.13
CA ARG A 18 -22.39 -47.34 25.23
C ARG A 18 -22.45 -45.81 25.25
N PHE A 19 -23.64 -45.25 25.39
CA PHE A 19 -23.82 -43.80 25.55
C PHE A 19 -23.22 -43.31 26.87
N LEU A 20 -23.47 -44.02 27.98
CA LEU A 20 -22.89 -43.69 29.30
C LEU A 20 -21.36 -43.87 29.36
N GLN A 21 -20.79 -44.86 28.68
CA GLN A 21 -19.33 -45.02 28.58
C GLN A 21 -18.65 -43.92 27.76
N THR A 22 -19.36 -43.30 26.82
CA THR A 22 -18.81 -42.18 26.03
C THR A 22 -18.74 -40.89 26.86
N ILE A 23 -19.70 -40.69 27.78
CA ILE A 23 -19.79 -39.52 28.65
C ILE A 23 -18.81 -39.61 29.83
N THR A 24 -18.37 -40.81 30.22
CA THR A 24 -17.47 -41.02 31.36
C THR A 24 -16.01 -41.21 30.98
N ASN A 25 -15.67 -41.23 29.67
CA ASN A 25 -14.30 -41.50 29.22
C ASN A 25 -13.41 -40.25 29.40
N PRO A 26 -12.52 -40.23 30.41
CA PRO A 26 -11.81 -39.01 30.83
C PRO A 26 -10.88 -38.48 29.73
N LEU A 27 -10.35 -39.34 28.86
CA LEU A 27 -9.51 -38.92 27.73
C LEU A 27 -10.29 -38.07 26.70
N LYS A 28 -11.52 -38.46 26.34
CA LYS A 28 -12.31 -37.70 25.35
C LYS A 28 -12.77 -36.35 25.89
N ILE A 29 -13.21 -36.31 27.14
CA ILE A 29 -13.60 -35.06 27.81
C ILE A 29 -12.40 -34.09 27.87
N THR A 30 -11.22 -34.60 28.22
CA THR A 30 -9.99 -33.79 28.27
C THR A 30 -9.63 -33.26 26.88
N THR A 31 -9.70 -34.08 25.81
CA THR A 31 -9.44 -33.58 24.45
C THR A 31 -10.47 -32.55 23.96
N MET A 32 -11.74 -32.68 24.35
CA MET A 32 -12.79 -31.72 23.99
C MET A 32 -12.63 -30.40 24.76
N LYS A 33 -12.25 -30.47 26.04
CA LYS A 33 -11.89 -29.29 26.86
C LYS A 33 -10.64 -28.61 26.36
N ILE A 34 -9.60 -29.35 25.97
CA ILE A 34 -8.38 -28.78 25.37
C ILE A 34 -8.72 -28.08 24.05
N ARG A 35 -9.50 -28.71 23.16
CA ARG A 35 -9.95 -28.06 21.91
C ARG A 35 -10.76 -26.79 22.18
N PHE A 36 -11.63 -26.80 23.18
CA PHE A 36 -12.39 -25.63 23.59
C PHE A 36 -11.50 -24.52 24.20
N LEU A 37 -10.54 -24.89 25.06
CA LEU A 37 -9.56 -23.96 25.64
C LEU A 37 -8.65 -23.36 24.56
N SER A 38 -8.19 -24.18 23.60
CA SER A 38 -7.38 -23.75 22.46
C SER A 38 -8.17 -22.82 21.55
N LEU A 39 -9.46 -23.09 21.30
CA LEU A 39 -10.32 -22.22 20.49
C LEU A 39 -10.63 -20.90 21.22
N ALA A 40 -10.86 -20.94 22.53
CA ALA A 40 -11.09 -19.76 23.36
C ALA A 40 -9.83 -18.88 23.48
N MET A 41 -8.64 -19.49 23.58
CA MET A 41 -7.35 -18.78 23.58
C MET A 41 -7.02 -18.17 22.21
N LEU A 42 -7.39 -18.83 21.11
CA LEU A 42 -7.27 -18.26 19.78
C LEU A 42 -8.23 -17.07 19.59
N PHE A 43 -9.45 -17.16 20.15
CA PHE A 43 -10.47 -16.11 20.06
C PHE A 43 -10.07 -14.83 20.83
N THR A 44 -9.44 -14.94 22.00
CA THR A 44 -8.98 -13.76 22.76
C THR A 44 -7.82 -13.03 22.07
N ILE A 45 -6.91 -13.75 21.41
CA ILE A 45 -5.79 -13.16 20.65
C ILE A 45 -6.30 -12.33 19.47
N VAL A 46 -7.33 -12.80 18.77
CA VAL A 46 -7.93 -12.07 17.64
C VAL A 46 -8.58 -10.76 18.11
N LEU A 47 -9.27 -10.77 19.25
CA LEU A 47 -9.92 -9.56 19.79
C LEU A 47 -8.90 -8.49 20.23
N ALA A 48 -7.77 -8.89 20.83
CA ALA A 48 -6.73 -7.96 21.25
C ALA A 48 -6.05 -7.25 20.06
N GLY A 49 -5.78 -7.97 18.96
CA GLY A 49 -5.15 -7.40 17.75
C GLY A 49 -6.06 -6.44 16.97
N CYS A 50 -7.38 -6.64 17.02
CA CYS A 50 -8.33 -5.70 16.42
C CYS A 50 -8.36 -4.36 17.16
N ASN A 51 -8.13 -4.35 18.47
CA ASN A 51 -8.17 -3.12 19.27
C ASN A 51 -6.98 -2.20 18.96
N SER A 52 -5.75 -2.73 18.87
CA SER A 52 -4.55 -1.91 18.62
C SER A 52 -4.53 -1.28 17.22
N LYS A 53 -5.06 -1.99 16.22
CA LYS A 53 -5.11 -1.50 14.84
C LYS A 53 -6.08 -0.35 14.67
N GLU A 54 -7.23 -0.43 15.35
CA GLU A 54 -8.22 0.63 15.33
C GLU A 54 -7.71 1.88 16.06
N GLU A 55 -7.02 1.73 17.19
CA GLU A 55 -6.34 2.84 17.88
C GLU A 55 -5.30 3.53 16.99
N ALA A 56 -4.52 2.77 16.20
CA ALA A 56 -3.58 3.35 15.26
C ALA A 56 -4.29 4.15 14.14
N ARG A 57 -5.42 3.65 13.63
CA ARG A 57 -6.25 4.37 12.65
C ARG A 57 -6.84 5.66 13.23
N GLN A 58 -7.32 5.63 14.47
CA GLN A 58 -7.83 6.81 15.16
C GLN A 58 -6.72 7.85 15.38
N THR A 59 -5.52 7.40 15.72
CA THR A 59 -4.34 8.28 15.84
C THR A 59 -4.04 8.99 14.53
N ILE A 60 -4.07 8.26 13.41
CA ILE A 60 -3.91 8.82 12.06
C ILE A 60 -5.02 9.83 11.76
N GLN A 61 -6.29 9.47 11.96
CA GLN A 61 -7.42 10.35 11.70
C GLN A 61 -7.32 11.67 12.49
N GLN A 62 -6.88 11.58 13.75
CA GLN A 62 -6.68 12.76 14.60
C GLN A 62 -5.51 13.62 14.09
N ALA A 63 -4.40 13.01 13.68
CA ALA A 63 -3.27 13.72 13.09
C ALA A 63 -3.65 14.41 11.76
N GLU A 64 -4.38 13.72 10.88
CA GLU A 64 -4.90 14.26 9.63
C GLU A 64 -5.87 15.43 9.88
N LYS A 65 -6.77 15.31 10.86
CA LYS A 65 -7.69 16.39 11.25
C LYS A 65 -6.95 17.63 11.75
N GLU A 66 -5.89 17.45 12.54
CA GLU A 66 -5.07 18.55 13.02
C GLU A 66 -4.27 19.21 11.90
N LEU A 67 -3.73 18.42 10.97
CA LEU A 67 -2.93 18.84 9.83
C LEU A 67 -3.74 19.57 8.76
N TYR A 68 -4.87 18.99 8.35
CA TYR A 68 -5.72 19.51 7.26
C TYR A 68 -6.90 20.36 7.75
N GLY A 69 -7.09 20.48 9.06
CA GLY A 69 -8.10 21.36 9.67
C GLY A 69 -7.79 22.84 9.42
N LYS A 70 -8.84 23.67 9.45
CA LYS A 70 -8.76 25.14 9.30
C LYS A 70 -8.06 25.78 10.52
N ASN A 71 -6.73 25.81 10.56
CA ASN A 71 -5.95 26.51 11.58
C ASN A 71 -4.61 26.97 10.95
N ASP A 72 -4.49 28.26 10.67
CA ASP A 72 -3.43 28.86 9.81
C ASP A 72 -2.12 29.23 10.53
N GLN A 73 -1.82 28.64 11.69
CA GLN A 73 -0.58 28.97 12.40
C GLN A 73 0.61 28.17 11.86
N MET A 74 1.60 28.87 11.29
CA MET A 74 2.75 28.29 10.58
C MET A 74 3.66 27.43 11.47
N ASP A 75 3.99 27.88 12.69
CA ASP A 75 4.81 27.10 13.65
C ASP A 75 4.16 25.77 14.06
N PHE A 76 2.83 25.74 14.12
CA PHE A 76 2.11 24.51 14.44
C PHE A 76 2.03 23.57 13.24
N LYS A 77 2.21 24.08 12.02
CA LYS A 77 2.10 23.29 10.80
C LYS A 77 3.21 22.23 10.72
N GLU A 78 4.46 22.59 11.00
CA GLU A 78 5.58 21.64 10.95
C GLU A 78 5.38 20.48 11.95
N LYS A 79 5.10 20.80 13.22
CA LYS A 79 4.81 19.79 14.25
C LYS A 79 3.64 18.87 13.89
N LYS A 80 2.59 19.41 13.25
CA LYS A 80 1.45 18.61 12.78
C LYS A 80 1.81 17.70 11.62
N VAL A 81 2.66 18.18 10.71
CA VAL A 81 3.19 17.36 9.61
C VAL A 81 4.00 16.19 10.18
N ASP A 82 4.90 16.45 11.13
CA ASP A 82 5.69 15.40 11.79
C ASP A 82 4.81 14.36 12.48
N LYS A 83 3.81 14.81 13.25
CA LYS A 83 2.85 13.91 13.90
C LYS A 83 2.11 13.02 12.89
N ALA A 84 1.75 13.55 11.73
CA ALA A 84 1.09 12.77 10.68
C ALA A 84 2.05 11.75 10.04
N ILE A 85 3.28 12.17 9.72
CA ILE A 85 4.33 11.30 9.20
C ILE A 85 4.60 10.13 10.17
N ASP A 86 4.82 10.43 11.44
CA ASP A 86 5.10 9.42 12.47
C ASP A 86 3.95 8.41 12.60
N ALA A 87 2.71 8.89 12.58
CA ALA A 87 1.52 8.03 12.64
C ALA A 87 1.40 7.12 11.41
N TYR A 88 1.66 7.64 10.21
CA TYR A 88 1.65 6.87 8.97
C TYR A 88 2.74 5.78 8.95
N GLN A 89 3.99 6.15 9.28
CA GLN A 89 5.11 5.22 9.28
C GLN A 89 4.92 4.15 10.36
N SER A 90 4.51 4.54 11.57
CA SER A 90 4.23 3.60 12.65
C SER A 90 3.13 2.61 12.27
N PHE A 91 2.07 3.05 11.57
CA PHE A 91 1.05 2.12 11.08
C PHE A 91 1.63 1.14 10.05
N ALA A 92 2.35 1.65 9.06
CA ALA A 92 2.92 0.81 8.00
C ALA A 92 3.95 -0.20 8.54
N GLU A 93 4.73 0.17 9.56
CA GLU A 93 5.69 -0.71 10.22
C GLU A 93 5.02 -1.82 11.03
N ASN A 94 3.94 -1.50 11.76
CA ASN A 94 3.24 -2.46 12.62
C ASN A 94 2.23 -3.33 11.85
N TYR A 95 1.74 -2.85 10.70
CA TYR A 95 0.68 -3.49 9.92
C TYR A 95 1.08 -3.65 8.44
N GLN A 96 2.28 -4.17 8.17
CA GLN A 96 2.89 -4.28 6.83
C GLN A 96 1.99 -4.99 5.79
N ASN A 97 1.19 -5.96 6.20
CA ASN A 97 0.28 -6.70 5.31
C ASN A 97 -1.09 -6.03 5.13
N ASP A 98 -1.35 -4.89 5.80
CA ASP A 98 -2.60 -4.16 5.63
C ASP A 98 -2.60 -3.40 4.30
N SER A 99 -3.74 -3.42 3.62
CA SER A 99 -3.90 -2.73 2.34
C SER A 99 -3.70 -1.21 2.40
N LEU A 100 -3.83 -0.60 3.59
CA LEU A 100 -3.60 0.83 3.82
C LEU A 100 -2.14 1.16 4.12
N ALA A 101 -1.29 0.19 4.48
CA ALA A 101 0.12 0.44 4.76
C ALA A 101 0.84 1.19 3.62
N PRO A 102 0.78 0.74 2.35
CA PRO A 102 1.39 1.49 1.25
C PRO A 102 0.72 2.84 0.98
N GLU A 103 -0.57 3.00 1.28
CA GLU A 103 -1.27 4.30 1.13
C GLU A 103 -0.77 5.31 2.16
N TYR A 104 -0.54 4.89 3.41
CA TYR A 104 0.03 5.74 4.44
C TYR A 104 1.51 6.06 4.19
N LEU A 105 2.30 5.09 3.72
CA LEU A 105 3.66 5.37 3.25
C LEU A 105 3.66 6.40 2.12
N PHE A 106 2.76 6.27 1.15
CA PHE A 106 2.65 7.24 0.06
C PHE A 106 2.36 8.66 0.57
N LYS A 107 1.41 8.80 1.50
CA LYS A 107 1.10 10.07 2.17
C LYS A 107 2.30 10.62 2.95
N ALA A 108 3.06 9.78 3.64
CA ALA A 108 4.26 10.19 4.36
C ALA A 108 5.34 10.73 3.42
N ALA A 109 5.55 10.09 2.26
CA ALA A 109 6.50 10.57 1.26
C ALA A 109 6.11 11.96 0.71
N ASP A 110 4.83 12.20 0.44
CA ASP A 110 4.34 13.51 -0.02
C ASP A 110 4.57 14.60 1.05
N LEU A 111 4.37 14.26 2.33
CA LEU A 111 4.66 15.18 3.43
C LEU A 111 6.16 15.45 3.59
N TYR A 112 7.03 14.46 3.40
CA TYR A 112 8.48 14.70 3.42
C TYR A 112 8.93 15.63 2.28
N ARG A 113 8.34 15.53 1.09
CA ARG A 113 8.61 16.48 0.00
C ARG A 113 8.15 17.90 0.36
N LEU A 114 6.97 18.03 0.97
CA LEU A 114 6.46 19.31 1.45
C LEU A 114 7.37 19.94 2.54
N LYS A 115 8.05 19.11 3.34
CA LYS A 115 9.05 19.53 4.33
C LYS A 115 10.43 19.83 3.74
N GLU A 116 10.60 19.78 2.42
CA GLU A 116 11.91 19.91 1.76
C GLU A 116 12.92 18.83 2.22
N GLU A 117 12.42 17.64 2.56
CA GLU A 117 13.21 16.46 2.91
C GLU A 117 13.12 15.37 1.80
N PRO A 118 13.49 15.68 0.53
CA PRO A 118 13.22 14.83 -0.62
C PRO A 118 13.88 13.45 -0.56
N LYS A 119 15.00 13.32 0.16
CA LYS A 119 15.70 12.04 0.33
C LYS A 119 14.86 11.02 1.09
N LYS A 120 14.15 11.44 2.15
CA LYS A 120 13.27 10.56 2.91
C LYS A 120 12.07 10.12 2.08
N ALA A 121 11.53 11.02 1.26
CA ALA A 121 10.47 10.67 0.32
C ALA A 121 10.93 9.61 -0.70
N LEU A 122 12.14 9.73 -1.25
CA LEU A 122 12.71 8.72 -2.15
C LEU A 122 12.85 7.35 -1.51
N ASP A 123 13.31 7.30 -0.25
CA ASP A 123 13.45 6.05 0.50
C ASP A 123 12.09 5.37 0.71
N ILE A 124 11.06 6.16 1.01
CA ILE A 124 9.70 5.63 1.17
C ILE A 124 9.11 5.19 -0.17
N TYR A 125 9.26 5.96 -1.25
CA TYR A 125 8.82 5.52 -2.58
C TYR A 125 9.53 4.25 -3.03
N GLN A 126 10.80 4.08 -2.68
CA GLN A 126 11.54 2.84 -2.93
C GLN A 126 10.95 1.68 -2.12
N LYS A 127 10.74 1.89 -0.81
CA LYS A 127 10.11 0.92 0.09
C LYS A 127 8.75 0.44 -0.42
N ILE A 128 7.89 1.36 -0.84
CA ILE A 128 6.57 0.99 -1.41
C ILE A 128 6.73 0.08 -2.62
N ARG A 129 7.68 0.37 -3.51
CA ARG A 129 7.89 -0.43 -4.73
C ARG A 129 8.48 -1.81 -4.45
N ASP A 130 9.29 -1.93 -3.41
CA ASP A 130 9.97 -3.18 -3.05
C ASP A 130 9.06 -4.07 -2.20
N ASP A 131 8.39 -3.49 -1.21
CA ASP A 131 7.57 -4.24 -0.22
C ASP A 131 6.10 -4.37 -0.66
N HIS A 132 5.61 -3.47 -1.52
CA HIS A 132 4.20 -3.43 -1.97
C HIS A 132 4.10 -3.29 -3.51
N PRO A 133 4.69 -4.19 -4.31
CA PRO A 133 4.73 -4.07 -5.76
C PRO A 133 3.33 -4.06 -6.43
N ASP A 134 2.34 -4.67 -5.79
CA ASP A 134 0.95 -4.74 -6.28
C ASP A 134 0.10 -3.51 -5.88
N PHE A 135 0.65 -2.59 -5.10
CA PHE A 135 -0.04 -1.36 -4.76
C PHE A 135 -0.31 -0.54 -6.02
N ARG A 136 -1.55 -0.08 -6.21
CA ARG A 136 -1.99 0.65 -7.41
C ARG A 136 -1.10 1.84 -7.78
N LYS A 137 -0.50 2.53 -6.79
CA LYS A 137 0.40 3.68 -7.03
C LYS A 137 1.89 3.30 -7.01
N ALA A 138 2.26 2.02 -6.97
CA ALA A 138 3.66 1.60 -7.07
C ALA A 138 4.34 2.08 -8.37
N PRO A 139 3.67 2.07 -9.55
CA PRO A 139 4.23 2.71 -10.75
C PRO A 139 4.43 4.22 -10.55
N HIS A 140 3.44 4.90 -9.95
CA HIS A 140 3.52 6.35 -9.68
C HIS A 140 4.72 6.68 -8.79
N CYS A 141 5.05 5.84 -7.80
CA CYS A 141 6.25 6.01 -6.97
C CYS A 141 7.53 6.04 -7.80
N LEU A 142 7.65 5.21 -8.86
CA LEU A 142 8.83 5.22 -9.73
C LEU A 142 8.94 6.50 -10.54
N PHE A 143 7.82 6.98 -11.07
CA PHE A 143 7.77 8.28 -11.76
C PHE A 143 8.16 9.41 -10.80
N LEU A 144 7.57 9.44 -9.60
CA LEU A 144 7.86 10.46 -8.58
C LEU A 144 9.31 10.42 -8.11
N GLN A 145 9.98 9.26 -8.08
CA GLN A 145 11.42 9.22 -7.84
C GLN A 145 12.20 10.00 -8.91
N GLY A 146 11.82 9.90 -10.18
CA GLY A 146 12.40 10.70 -11.26
C GLY A 146 12.15 12.19 -11.06
N PHE A 147 10.90 12.55 -10.78
CA PHE A 147 10.49 13.93 -10.51
C PHE A 147 11.28 14.55 -9.35
N VAL A 148 11.41 13.85 -8.23
CA VAL A 148 12.12 14.33 -7.03
C VAL A 148 13.61 14.50 -7.33
N TYR A 149 14.24 13.56 -8.05
CA TYR A 149 15.64 13.73 -8.44
C TYR A 149 15.85 14.94 -9.34
N GLU A 150 14.96 15.18 -10.30
CA GLU A 150 15.04 16.30 -11.23
C GLU A 150 14.82 17.64 -10.54
N ASN A 151 13.69 17.77 -9.82
CA ASN A 151 13.17 19.07 -9.40
C ASN A 151 13.56 19.47 -7.98
N GLU A 152 13.76 18.50 -7.09
CA GLU A 152 13.98 18.78 -5.66
C GLU A 152 15.44 18.53 -5.23
N ILE A 153 16.14 17.62 -5.92
CA ILE A 153 17.55 17.30 -5.63
C ILE A 153 18.49 17.87 -6.70
N GLY A 154 18.02 18.07 -7.93
CA GLY A 154 18.85 18.53 -9.05
C GLY A 154 19.82 17.47 -9.60
N ASN A 155 19.56 16.19 -9.37
CA ASN A 155 20.38 15.08 -9.88
C ASN A 155 19.79 14.51 -11.18
N MET A 156 20.21 15.09 -12.30
CA MET A 156 19.71 14.72 -13.64
C MET A 156 20.04 13.27 -14.00
N ASP A 157 21.21 12.75 -13.65
CA ASP A 157 21.58 11.35 -13.97
C ASP A 157 20.63 10.34 -13.31
N LYS A 158 20.28 10.58 -12.04
CA LYS A 158 19.32 9.75 -11.32
C LYS A 158 17.90 9.94 -11.85
N ALA A 159 17.50 11.17 -12.16
CA ALA A 159 16.20 11.44 -12.78
C ALA A 159 16.04 10.68 -14.10
N LYS A 160 17.04 10.80 -14.99
CA LYS A 160 17.13 10.05 -16.26
C LYS A 160 16.94 8.56 -16.06
N THR A 161 17.67 8.00 -15.09
CA THR A 161 17.62 6.58 -14.76
C THR A 161 16.21 6.15 -14.33
N LYS A 162 15.54 6.94 -13.50
CA LYS A 162 14.19 6.63 -13.00
C LYS A 162 13.12 6.77 -14.08
N TYR A 163 13.17 7.82 -14.90
CA TYR A 163 12.24 7.97 -16.02
C TYR A 163 12.41 6.87 -17.07
N GLN A 164 13.63 6.51 -17.42
CA GLN A 164 13.88 5.39 -18.34
C GLN A 164 13.32 4.09 -17.77
N ALA A 165 13.60 3.78 -16.50
CA ALA A 165 13.05 2.60 -15.84
C ALA A 165 11.51 2.59 -15.80
N PHE A 166 10.88 3.77 -15.65
CA PHE A 166 9.43 3.89 -15.72
C PHE A 166 8.90 3.54 -17.11
N ILE A 167 9.50 4.13 -18.15
CA ILE A 167 9.11 3.90 -19.55
C ILE A 167 9.26 2.44 -19.95
N ASP A 168 10.37 1.81 -19.53
CA ASP A 168 10.66 0.41 -19.85
C ASP A 168 9.70 -0.54 -19.15
N LYS A 169 9.34 -0.25 -17.90
CA LYS A 169 8.49 -1.13 -17.08
C LYS A 169 6.99 -0.88 -17.29
N TYR A 170 6.59 0.35 -17.59
CA TYR A 170 5.20 0.79 -17.65
C TYR A 170 4.91 1.62 -18.92
N PRO A 171 5.17 1.07 -20.13
CA PRO A 171 5.09 1.82 -21.38
C PRO A 171 3.69 2.35 -21.72
N GLU A 172 2.64 1.70 -21.22
CA GLU A 172 1.22 2.02 -21.46
C GLU A 172 0.55 2.74 -20.28
N HIS A 173 1.30 3.10 -19.23
CA HIS A 173 0.73 3.81 -18.09
C HIS A 173 0.42 5.26 -18.47
N ASP A 174 -0.60 5.85 -17.84
CA ASP A 174 -1.04 7.23 -18.06
C ASP A 174 0.09 8.30 -17.93
N LEU A 175 1.18 7.99 -17.22
CA LEU A 175 2.33 8.88 -16.99
C LEU A 175 3.51 8.55 -17.91
N ALA A 176 3.39 7.59 -18.83
CA ALA A 176 4.48 7.17 -19.70
C ALA A 176 4.87 8.29 -20.68
N ASN A 177 3.88 9.02 -21.20
CA ASN A 177 4.12 10.19 -22.04
C ASN A 177 4.81 11.31 -21.26
N ASP A 178 4.39 11.54 -20.02
CA ASP A 178 5.03 12.53 -19.14
C ASP A 178 6.49 12.12 -18.85
N ALA A 179 6.75 10.84 -18.56
CA ALA A 179 8.10 10.34 -18.33
C ALA A 179 8.99 10.51 -19.58
N ARG A 180 8.47 10.23 -20.78
CA ARG A 180 9.17 10.46 -22.06
C ARG A 180 9.44 11.94 -22.28
N PHE A 181 8.47 12.78 -21.96
CA PHE A 181 8.60 14.23 -22.07
C PHE A 181 9.68 14.78 -21.12
N SER A 182 9.62 14.42 -19.83
CA SER A 182 10.64 14.80 -18.84
C SER A 182 12.02 14.30 -19.25
N LEU A 183 12.14 13.04 -19.70
CA LEU A 183 13.40 12.48 -20.15
C LEU A 183 14.00 13.24 -21.36
N LYS A 184 13.17 13.63 -22.34
CA LYS A 184 13.59 14.38 -23.53
C LYS A 184 14.04 15.80 -23.19
N ASN A 185 13.46 16.40 -22.15
CA ASN A 185 13.66 17.80 -21.79
C ASN A 185 14.44 17.98 -20.48
N LEU A 186 15.06 16.92 -20.00
CA LEU A 186 15.76 16.89 -18.73
C LEU A 186 16.82 17.98 -18.67
N GLY A 187 16.74 18.83 -17.64
CA GLY A 187 17.67 19.94 -17.42
C GLY A 187 17.52 21.14 -18.36
N LYS A 188 16.52 21.15 -19.25
CA LYS A 188 16.19 22.35 -20.03
C LYS A 188 15.36 23.31 -19.20
N SER A 189 15.49 24.61 -19.46
CA SER A 189 14.58 25.59 -18.86
C SER A 189 13.20 25.54 -19.51
N PRO A 190 12.14 26.02 -18.84
CA PRO A 190 10.82 26.16 -19.44
C PRO A 190 10.85 27.00 -20.73
N GLU A 191 11.67 28.06 -20.77
CA GLU A 191 11.84 28.92 -21.93
C GLU A 191 12.42 28.16 -23.12
N ASP A 192 13.50 27.38 -22.90
CA ASP A 192 14.09 26.54 -23.95
C ASP A 192 13.11 25.52 -24.52
N ILE A 193 12.21 25.00 -23.68
CA ILE A 193 11.17 24.07 -24.08
C ILE A 193 10.12 24.79 -24.93
N ILE A 194 9.63 25.95 -24.50
CA ILE A 194 8.64 26.76 -25.23
C ILE A 194 9.19 27.14 -26.62
N ASP A 195 10.41 27.65 -26.68
CA ASP A 195 11.07 28.04 -27.93
C ASP A 195 11.17 26.86 -28.92
N GLN A 196 11.47 25.65 -28.42
CA GLN A 196 11.52 24.44 -29.25
C GLN A 196 10.14 24.05 -29.79
N PHE A 197 9.10 24.17 -28.96
CA PHE A 197 7.73 23.91 -29.39
C PHE A 197 7.29 24.89 -30.47
N GLU A 198 7.47 26.20 -30.27
CA GLU A 198 7.10 27.22 -31.25
C GLU A 198 7.77 27.01 -32.60
N LYS A 199 9.08 26.71 -32.61
CA LYS A 199 9.82 26.39 -33.84
C LYS A 199 9.24 25.16 -34.53
N SER A 200 8.99 24.09 -33.79
CA SER A 200 8.45 22.84 -34.36
C SER A 200 7.04 23.03 -34.96
N GLU A 201 6.21 23.87 -34.36
CA GLU A 201 4.88 24.18 -34.91
C GLU A 201 4.96 25.01 -36.20
N GLN A 202 5.86 25.99 -36.26
CA GLN A 202 6.06 26.80 -37.45
C GLN A 202 6.57 25.95 -38.62
N GLU A 203 7.52 25.04 -38.36
CA GLU A 203 8.03 24.10 -39.35
C GLU A 203 6.94 23.13 -39.84
N ALA A 204 6.09 22.63 -38.95
CA ALA A 204 4.96 21.77 -39.31
C ALA A 204 3.97 22.51 -40.21
N LYS A 205 3.60 23.75 -39.87
CA LYS A 205 2.71 24.61 -40.68
C LYS A 205 3.30 24.90 -42.06
N ALA A 206 4.60 25.24 -42.13
CA ALA A 206 5.29 25.49 -43.38
C ALA A 206 5.36 24.22 -44.27
N THR A 207 5.52 23.04 -43.65
CA THR A 207 5.55 21.76 -44.37
C THR A 207 4.18 21.42 -44.97
N SER A 208 3.09 21.59 -44.22
CA SER A 208 1.72 21.35 -44.72
C SER A 208 1.37 22.27 -45.89
N GLN A 209 1.66 23.57 -45.79
CA GLN A 209 1.43 24.53 -46.87
C GLN A 209 2.23 24.21 -48.15
N LYS A 210 3.45 23.67 -47.99
CA LYS A 210 4.29 23.24 -49.11
C LYS A 210 3.83 21.93 -49.76
N GLN A 211 3.10 21.09 -49.03
CA GLN A 211 2.48 19.88 -49.57
C GLN A 211 1.19 20.21 -50.34
N GLU A 212 0.37 21.13 -49.81
CA GLU A 212 -0.85 21.60 -50.47
C GLU A 212 -0.56 22.35 -51.79
N SER A 213 0.47 23.19 -51.82
CA SER A 213 0.89 23.91 -53.04
C SER A 213 1.53 23.03 -54.13
N LYS A 214 1.86 21.77 -53.84
CA LYS A 214 2.34 20.80 -54.82
C LYS A 214 1.24 19.87 -55.38
N GLN A 215 0.06 19.89 -54.76
CA GLN A 215 -1.10 19.07 -55.18
C GLN A 215 -2.12 19.84 -56.02
N ASN A 216 -2.00 21.17 -56.09
CA ASN A 216 -2.74 22.06 -57.00
C ASN A 216 -1.87 22.45 -58.19
#